data_AF-A0A7X5BQT9-F1
#
_entry.id   AF-A0A7X5BQT9-F1
#
_cell.length_a   1.000
_cell.length_b   1.000
_cell.length_c   1.000
_cell.angle_alpha   90.00
_cell.angle_beta   90.00
_cell.angle_gamma   90.00
#
_symmetry.space_group_name_H-M   'P 1'
#
loop_
_entity.id
_entity.type
_entity.pdbx_description
1 polymer ?
#
loop_
_entity_poly.entity_id
_entity_poly.type
_entity_poly.pdbx_seq_one_letter_code
_entity_poly.pdbx_strand_id
1 'polypeptide(L)'
;MFAAALLSAANASAQCTGDGVQLYPAPGGIVPTNMRILLEGVGTAKSPVLGLVGKPLKLVSTDHEVKLKVTKGWESSLGRATVILKLAEPMQPDKRYFLNLQEVLPNIALLNGQVGAQPSWLSGKGPDAKAPKWVKRPAVSEGFVRRSPQGIARFVKLNLALREESPAFLVVKLSPRRLGISPQQYLLPVQGNTAYLGHEACGGAFSLEDGRSYRARIEAFDAAGNLAPSTPPVDFEAPSAQGP
;
A
#
# COMPACT_ATOMS: atom_id res chain seq x y z
N MET A 1 -13.26 58.56 -3.15
CA MET A 1 -13.02 57.50 -2.13
C MET A 1 -13.39 56.17 -2.75
N PHE A 2 -12.41 55.34 -3.08
CA PHE A 2 -12.64 53.94 -3.49
C PHE A 2 -11.85 53.06 -2.53
N ALA A 3 -12.56 52.37 -1.63
CA ALA A 3 -11.96 51.38 -0.74
C ALA A 3 -11.93 50.04 -1.49
N ALA A 4 -10.74 49.61 -1.89
CA ALA A 4 -10.52 48.27 -2.44
C ALA A 4 -10.47 47.26 -1.28
N ALA A 5 -11.48 46.41 -1.18
CA ALA A 5 -11.50 45.29 -0.24
C ALA A 5 -10.62 44.15 -0.79
N LEU A 6 -9.43 43.98 -0.20
CA LEU A 6 -8.57 42.82 -0.40
C LEU A 6 -9.22 41.59 0.23
N LEU A 7 -9.84 40.75 -0.61
CA LEU A 7 -10.27 39.41 -0.23
C LEU A 7 -9.03 38.51 -0.09
N SER A 8 -8.55 38.38 1.14
CA SER A 8 -7.59 37.35 1.52
C SER A 8 -8.22 35.98 1.29
N ALA A 9 -7.76 35.25 0.26
CA ALA A 9 -8.13 33.85 0.08
C ALA A 9 -7.61 33.04 1.26
N ALA A 10 -8.49 32.65 2.17
CA ALA A 10 -8.17 31.69 3.20
C ALA A 10 -7.81 30.37 2.50
N ASN A 11 -6.54 29.97 2.58
CA ASN A 11 -6.10 28.66 2.16
C ASN A 11 -6.88 27.63 3.00
N ALA A 12 -7.91 27.03 2.40
CA ALA A 12 -8.56 25.85 2.93
C ALA A 12 -7.53 24.71 2.88
N SER A 13 -6.70 24.60 3.91
CA SER A 13 -5.88 23.40 4.10
C SER A 13 -6.86 22.29 4.45
N ALA A 14 -7.13 21.38 3.50
CA ALA A 14 -7.75 20.11 3.85
C ALA A 14 -6.92 19.50 4.99
N GLN A 15 -7.52 19.35 6.17
CA GLN A 15 -6.88 18.75 7.33
C GLN A 15 -6.78 17.24 7.08
N CYS A 16 -5.76 16.84 6.33
CA CYS A 16 -5.50 15.46 6.00
C CYS A 16 -4.90 14.77 7.23
N THR A 17 -5.72 14.06 7.99
CA THR A 17 -5.33 13.35 9.22
C THR A 17 -4.65 12.00 8.95
N GLY A 18 -4.10 11.78 7.75
CA GLY A 18 -3.67 10.48 7.23
C GLY A 18 -2.16 10.22 7.20
N ASP A 19 -1.38 11.05 7.89
CA ASP A 19 0.09 11.01 7.83
C ASP A 19 0.67 9.95 8.76
N GLY A 20 1.57 9.13 8.23
CA GLY A 20 2.22 8.08 9.01
C GLY A 20 2.66 6.91 8.14
N VAL A 21 2.93 5.79 8.79
CA VAL A 21 3.37 4.57 8.11
C VAL A 21 2.40 3.42 8.29
N GLN A 22 2.35 2.55 7.30
CA GLN A 22 1.64 1.28 7.33
C GLN A 22 2.62 0.14 7.07
N LEU A 23 2.41 -0.96 7.78
CA LEU A 23 3.19 -2.18 7.63
C LEU A 23 2.34 -3.29 7.05
N TYR A 24 2.92 -4.07 6.14
CA TYR A 24 2.27 -5.20 5.52
C TYR A 24 3.22 -6.41 5.50
N PRO A 25 2.83 -7.58 6.02
CA PRO A 25 1.61 -7.88 6.79
C PRO A 25 1.39 -6.93 7.97
N ALA A 26 0.12 -6.68 8.31
CA ALA A 26 -0.20 -5.85 9.47
C ALA A 26 0.40 -6.46 10.76
N PRO A 27 0.92 -5.65 11.69
CA PRO A 27 1.46 -6.14 12.95
C PRO A 27 0.44 -6.93 13.77
N GLY A 28 0.93 -7.92 14.53
CA GLY A 28 0.15 -8.74 15.47
C GLY A 28 -0.21 -10.13 14.96
N GLY A 29 -0.07 -10.38 13.65
CA GLY A 29 -0.39 -11.67 13.03
C GLY A 29 0.70 -12.74 13.14
N ILE A 30 0.36 -13.95 12.66
CA ILE A 30 1.29 -15.05 12.40
C ILE A 30 1.77 -14.95 10.94
N VAL A 31 3.07 -15.10 10.70
CA VAL A 31 3.70 -14.89 9.39
C VAL A 31 4.70 -16.02 9.08
N PRO A 32 4.95 -16.35 7.79
CA PRO A 32 5.97 -17.33 7.44
C PRO A 32 7.37 -16.81 7.82
N THR A 33 8.31 -17.72 8.09
CA THR A 33 9.65 -17.33 8.58
C THR A 33 10.47 -16.54 7.56
N ASN A 34 10.11 -16.60 6.28
CA ASN A 34 10.71 -15.88 5.17
C ASN A 34 9.84 -14.72 4.65
N MET A 35 8.93 -14.19 5.48
CA MET A 35 8.07 -13.07 5.08
C MET A 35 8.86 -11.90 4.48
N ARG A 36 8.20 -11.07 3.68
CA ARG A 36 8.66 -9.74 3.27
C ARG A 36 7.78 -8.72 3.96
N ILE A 37 8.39 -7.67 4.48
CA ILE A 37 7.65 -6.57 5.07
C ILE A 37 7.60 -5.44 4.04
N LEU A 38 6.42 -4.92 3.76
CA LEU A 38 6.23 -3.70 2.98
C LEU A 38 5.97 -2.58 3.98
N LEU A 39 6.81 -1.55 3.94
CA LEU A 39 6.66 -0.35 4.74
C LEU A 39 6.20 0.77 3.80
N GLU A 40 4.95 1.19 3.97
CA GLU A 40 4.38 2.31 3.23
C GLU A 40 4.45 3.58 4.06
N GLY A 41 4.95 4.67 3.48
CA GLY A 41 4.80 6.03 3.99
C GLY A 41 3.66 6.75 3.28
N VAL A 42 2.80 7.40 4.06
CA VAL A 42 1.65 8.17 3.61
C VAL A 42 1.85 9.64 3.97
N GLY A 43 1.57 10.52 3.00
CA GLY A 43 1.68 11.96 3.17
C GLY A 43 3.10 12.40 3.52
N THR A 44 3.27 13.08 4.64
CA THR A 44 4.59 13.57 5.09
C THR A 44 5.59 12.44 5.39
N ALA A 45 5.12 11.22 5.68
CA ALA A 45 5.99 10.06 5.90
C ALA A 45 6.57 9.45 4.61
N LYS A 46 6.12 9.88 3.42
CA LYS A 46 6.62 9.39 2.13
C LYS A 46 8.14 9.53 2.00
N SER A 47 8.66 10.73 2.18
CA SER A 47 10.09 11.03 1.99
C SER A 47 10.99 10.33 3.02
N PRO A 48 10.67 10.35 4.35
CA PRO A 48 11.40 9.57 5.33
C PRO A 48 11.48 8.07 5.01
N VAL A 49 10.37 7.45 4.58
CA VAL A 49 10.34 6.03 4.20
C VAL A 49 11.24 5.74 2.99
N LEU A 50 11.21 6.57 1.95
CA LEU A 50 12.12 6.44 0.81
C LEU A 50 13.60 6.61 1.22
N GLY A 51 13.86 7.48 2.20
CA GLY A 51 15.19 7.68 2.78
C GLY A 51 15.75 6.48 3.56
N LEU A 52 14.96 5.40 3.75
CA LEU A 52 15.42 4.16 4.37
C LEU A 52 16.13 3.22 3.39
N VAL A 53 16.03 3.43 2.07
CA VAL A 53 16.65 2.53 1.09
C VAL A 53 18.15 2.45 1.33
N GLY A 54 18.66 1.23 1.46
CA GLY A 54 20.06 0.94 1.77
C GLY A 54 20.46 1.11 3.25
N LYS A 55 19.59 1.63 4.12
CA LYS A 55 19.87 1.71 5.57
C LYS A 55 19.70 0.34 6.24
N PRO A 56 20.49 0.04 7.28
CA PRO A 56 20.33 -1.17 8.05
C PRO A 56 19.05 -1.09 8.88
N LEU A 57 18.30 -2.19 8.87
CA LEU A 57 17.18 -2.42 9.79
C LEU A 57 17.28 -3.86 10.31
N LYS A 58 16.58 -4.14 11.40
CA LYS A 58 16.54 -5.49 11.97
C LYS A 58 15.18 -5.83 12.56
N LEU A 59 14.85 -7.11 12.51
CA LEU A 59 13.88 -7.73 13.39
C LEU A 59 14.61 -8.33 14.59
N VAL A 60 14.07 -8.15 15.78
CA VAL A 60 14.69 -8.62 17.03
C VAL A 60 13.72 -9.51 17.78
N SER A 61 14.21 -10.67 18.23
CA SER A 61 13.61 -11.55 19.23
C SER A 61 14.58 -11.63 20.43
N THR A 62 14.19 -12.30 21.51
CA THR A 62 14.97 -12.40 22.76
C THR A 62 16.43 -12.82 22.57
N ASP A 63 16.69 -13.74 21.65
CA ASP A 63 17.97 -14.41 21.42
C ASP A 63 18.34 -14.51 19.93
N HIS A 64 17.65 -13.77 19.07
CA HIS A 64 17.87 -13.80 17.62
C HIS A 64 17.61 -12.45 16.99
N GLU A 65 18.49 -12.02 16.10
CA GLU A 65 18.32 -10.83 15.28
C GLU A 65 18.34 -11.21 13.80
N VAL A 66 17.42 -10.67 13.02
CA VAL A 66 17.40 -10.84 11.55
C VAL A 66 17.63 -9.49 10.90
N LYS A 67 18.72 -9.36 10.15
CA LYS A 67 18.99 -8.15 9.36
C LYS A 67 17.97 -8.02 8.23
N LEU A 68 17.58 -6.78 7.96
CA LEU A 68 16.66 -6.41 6.89
C LEU A 68 17.40 -5.60 5.84
N LYS A 69 17.34 -6.05 4.59
CA LYS A 69 17.74 -5.28 3.42
C LYS A 69 16.56 -4.44 2.94
N VAL A 70 16.69 -3.12 3.04
CA VAL A 70 15.69 -2.17 2.55
C VAL A 70 15.93 -1.88 1.08
N THR A 71 14.99 -2.27 0.23
CA THR A 71 15.00 -1.98 -1.21
C THR A 71 13.85 -1.08 -1.61
N LYS A 72 14.06 -0.26 -2.64
CA LYS A 72 13.00 0.55 -3.23
C LYS A 72 11.86 -0.35 -3.69
N GLY A 73 10.63 0.00 -3.32
CA GLY A 73 9.41 -0.61 -3.84
C GLY A 73 8.78 0.31 -4.87
N TRP A 74 7.57 0.79 -4.59
CA TRP A 74 6.75 1.58 -5.51
C TRP A 74 6.51 2.98 -4.97
N GLU A 75 6.25 3.92 -5.87
CA GLU A 75 5.90 5.29 -5.52
C GLU A 75 4.63 5.70 -6.25
N SER A 76 3.69 6.28 -5.52
CA SER A 76 2.52 6.90 -6.10
C SER A 76 2.78 8.38 -6.33
N SER A 77 2.16 8.93 -7.37
CA SER A 77 2.05 10.37 -7.59
C SER A 77 1.16 11.05 -6.54
N LEU A 78 0.40 10.29 -5.75
CA LEU A 78 -0.57 10.79 -4.77
C LEU A 78 -0.09 10.62 -3.32
N GLY A 79 1.16 10.97 -3.06
CA GLY A 79 1.67 11.10 -1.69
C GLY A 79 1.91 9.77 -0.96
N ARG A 80 2.14 8.68 -1.68
CA ARG A 80 2.50 7.39 -1.08
C ARG A 80 3.82 6.84 -1.63
N ALA A 81 4.56 6.11 -0.80
CA ALA A 81 5.69 5.31 -1.23
C ALA A 81 5.83 4.06 -0.37
N THR A 82 6.24 2.96 -1.00
CA THR A 82 6.54 1.69 -0.34
C THR A 82 8.01 1.35 -0.51
N VAL A 83 8.64 0.92 0.57
CA VAL A 83 9.90 0.17 0.54
C VAL A 83 9.66 -1.28 0.95
N ILE A 84 10.50 -2.18 0.45
CA ILE A 84 10.45 -3.60 0.75
C ILE A 84 11.59 -3.90 1.73
N LEU A 85 11.25 -4.43 2.90
CA LEU A 85 12.21 -4.94 3.88
C LEU A 85 12.31 -6.45 3.69
N LYS A 86 13.42 -6.88 3.07
CA LYS A 86 13.70 -8.30 2.84
C LYS A 86 14.61 -8.82 3.95
N LEU A 87 14.21 -9.93 4.56
CA LEU A 87 15.03 -10.63 5.55
C LEU A 87 16.31 -11.17 4.88
N ALA A 88 17.46 -10.97 5.54
CA ALA A 88 18.74 -11.51 5.09
C ALA A 88 18.82 -13.03 5.30
N GLU A 89 18.11 -13.53 6.31
CA GLU A 89 17.96 -14.94 6.65
C GLU A 89 16.55 -15.20 7.22
N PRO A 90 16.01 -16.42 7.14
CA PRO A 90 14.72 -16.73 7.75
C PRO A 90 14.71 -16.48 9.26
N MET A 91 13.56 -16.06 9.78
CA MET A 91 13.28 -16.07 11.21
C MET A 91 13.30 -17.50 11.77
N GLN A 92 13.57 -17.64 13.06
CA GLN A 92 13.37 -18.91 13.74
C GLN A 92 11.87 -19.13 13.99
N PRO A 93 11.36 -20.38 13.90
CA PRO A 93 9.96 -20.69 14.15
C PRO A 93 9.50 -20.35 15.57
N ASP A 94 8.19 -20.08 15.72
CA ASP A 94 7.48 -19.91 16.99
C ASP A 94 8.09 -18.83 17.93
N LYS A 95 8.65 -17.77 17.34
CA LYS A 95 9.23 -16.63 18.06
C LYS A 95 8.56 -15.32 17.69
N ARG A 96 8.49 -14.40 18.65
CA ARG A 96 7.99 -13.06 18.42
C ARG A 96 9.14 -12.15 17.99
N TYR A 97 9.01 -11.56 16.81
CA TYR A 97 9.96 -10.61 16.27
C TYR A 97 9.38 -9.20 16.26
N PHE A 98 10.19 -8.24 16.70
CA PHE A 98 9.85 -6.82 16.79
C PHE A 98 10.64 -6.02 15.77
N LEU A 99 10.00 -5.04 15.14
CA LEU A 99 10.64 -4.07 14.26
C LEU A 99 10.81 -2.74 14.99
N ASN A 100 12.05 -2.28 15.18
CA ASN A 100 12.30 -0.97 15.78
C ASN A 100 12.22 0.14 14.73
N LEU A 101 11.02 0.72 14.57
CA LEU A 101 10.84 1.86 13.67
C LEU A 101 11.30 3.18 14.28
N GLN A 102 11.29 3.33 15.61
CA GLN A 102 11.59 4.61 16.26
C GLN A 102 13.04 5.07 16.04
N GLU A 103 13.96 4.13 15.90
CA GLU A 103 15.38 4.42 15.63
C GLU A 103 15.60 5.07 14.25
N VAL A 104 14.77 4.72 13.26
CA VAL A 104 14.95 5.17 11.87
C VAL A 104 13.89 6.16 11.39
N LEU A 105 12.72 6.16 12.03
CA LEU A 105 11.56 6.98 11.73
C LEU A 105 10.99 7.51 13.06
N PRO A 106 11.71 8.40 13.75
CA PRO A 106 11.26 8.96 15.02
C PRO A 106 9.97 9.76 14.84
N ASN A 107 9.08 9.70 15.84
CA ASN A 107 7.82 10.47 15.91
C ASN A 107 6.82 10.22 14.77
N ILE A 108 6.96 9.14 14.00
CA ILE A 108 6.01 8.75 12.96
C ILE A 108 4.89 7.89 13.56
N ALA A 109 3.64 8.21 13.20
CA ALA A 109 2.48 7.42 13.58
C ALA A 109 2.41 6.11 12.78
N LEU A 110 2.15 5.00 13.48
CA LEU A 110 1.80 3.73 12.84
C LEU A 110 0.28 3.67 12.64
N LEU A 111 -0.15 3.63 11.38
CA LEU A 111 -1.57 3.78 11.01
C LEU A 111 -2.37 2.47 11.09
N ASN A 112 -1.70 1.31 11.10
CA ASN A 112 -2.35 0.00 11.12
C ASN A 112 -1.80 -0.94 12.20
N GLY A 113 -1.45 -0.39 13.36
CA GLY A 113 -1.02 -1.15 14.54
C GLY A 113 -1.53 -0.56 15.84
N GLN A 114 -1.08 -1.11 16.97
CA GLN A 114 -1.46 -0.60 18.28
C GLN A 114 -0.68 0.69 18.61
N VAL A 115 -1.42 1.73 19.04
CA VAL A 115 -0.84 3.02 19.41
C VAL A 115 0.14 2.84 20.58
N GLY A 116 1.35 3.39 20.43
CA GLY A 116 2.41 3.32 21.45
C GLY A 116 3.12 1.96 21.56
N ALA A 117 2.66 0.92 20.84
CA ALA A 117 3.31 -0.38 20.83
C ALA A 117 4.29 -0.52 19.67
N GLN A 118 5.38 -1.25 19.91
CA GLN A 118 6.31 -1.60 18.84
C GLN A 118 5.69 -2.66 17.90
N PRO A 119 5.78 -2.49 16.57
CA PRO A 119 5.30 -3.49 15.63
C PRO A 119 5.96 -4.85 15.87
N SER A 120 5.16 -5.92 15.91
CA SER A 120 5.66 -7.28 16.05
C SER A 120 4.83 -8.31 15.31
N TRP A 121 5.43 -9.47 15.02
CA TRP A 121 4.77 -10.63 14.44
C TRP A 121 5.23 -11.91 15.14
N LEU A 122 4.37 -12.92 15.15
CA LEU A 122 4.74 -14.27 15.57
C LEU A 122 5.20 -15.04 14.32
N SER A 123 6.43 -15.55 14.31
CA SER A 123 6.87 -16.43 13.23
C SER A 123 6.14 -17.77 13.32
N GLY A 124 5.64 -18.24 12.18
CA GLY A 124 5.00 -19.55 12.05
C GLY A 124 6.03 -20.68 12.00
N LYS A 125 5.55 -21.86 11.59
CA LYS A 125 6.32 -23.12 11.64
C LYS A 125 7.52 -23.18 10.69
N GLY A 126 7.58 -22.33 9.67
CA GLY A 126 8.63 -22.41 8.66
C GLY A 126 8.44 -21.44 7.50
N PRO A 127 9.30 -21.54 6.47
CA PRO A 127 9.22 -20.70 5.29
C PRO A 127 8.05 -21.12 4.41
N ASP A 128 7.52 -20.15 3.68
CA ASP A 128 6.52 -20.39 2.65
C ASP A 128 7.12 -20.20 1.25
N ALA A 129 6.97 -21.24 0.42
CA ALA A 129 7.41 -21.28 -0.97
C ALA A 129 6.25 -21.59 -1.93
N LYS A 130 5.00 -21.66 -1.43
CA LYS A 130 3.84 -21.99 -2.24
C LYS A 130 3.28 -20.71 -2.83
N ALA A 131 3.20 -20.65 -4.15
CA ALA A 131 2.54 -19.54 -4.83
C ALA A 131 1.03 -19.49 -4.53
N PRO A 132 0.45 -18.29 -4.34
CA PRO A 132 -1.00 -18.10 -4.30
C PRO A 132 -1.66 -18.62 -5.58
N LYS A 133 -2.86 -19.19 -5.45
CA LYS A 133 -3.62 -19.68 -6.60
C LYS A 133 -4.90 -18.90 -6.78
N TRP A 134 -5.15 -18.44 -8.00
CA TRP A 134 -6.43 -17.80 -8.34
C TRP A 134 -7.58 -18.79 -8.18
N VAL A 135 -8.52 -18.46 -7.30
CA VAL A 135 -9.88 -19.04 -7.26
C VAL A 135 -10.78 -18.21 -8.17
N LYS A 136 -10.64 -16.89 -8.11
CA LYS A 136 -11.30 -15.92 -8.99
C LYS A 136 -10.29 -14.87 -9.42
N ARG A 137 -10.11 -14.71 -10.73
CA ARG A 137 -9.22 -13.68 -11.29
C ARG A 137 -9.78 -12.29 -10.99
N PRO A 138 -8.91 -11.26 -10.86
CA PRO A 138 -9.37 -9.91 -10.64
C PRO A 138 -10.28 -9.42 -11.76
N ALA A 139 -11.40 -8.83 -11.38
CA ALA A 139 -12.31 -8.14 -12.29
C ALA A 139 -12.87 -6.90 -11.59
N VAL A 140 -13.15 -5.85 -12.37
CA VAL A 140 -13.90 -4.69 -11.84
C VAL A 140 -15.31 -5.12 -11.49
N SER A 141 -15.78 -4.67 -10.33
CA SER A 141 -17.11 -4.99 -9.83
C SER A 141 -17.98 -3.76 -9.65
N GLU A 142 -17.40 -2.71 -9.08
CA GLU A 142 -18.08 -1.45 -8.83
C GLU A 142 -17.08 -0.31 -8.87
N GLY A 143 -17.62 0.88 -9.09
CA GLY A 143 -16.91 2.14 -9.08
C GLY A 143 -17.65 3.12 -8.19
N PHE A 144 -16.93 3.91 -7.40
CA PHE A 144 -17.56 4.93 -6.57
C PHE A 144 -16.78 6.24 -6.56
N VAL A 145 -17.55 7.33 -6.48
CA VAL A 145 -17.08 8.69 -6.28
C VAL A 145 -17.72 9.22 -5.00
N ARG A 146 -16.91 9.77 -4.11
CA ARG A 146 -17.39 10.48 -2.92
C ARG A 146 -16.83 11.89 -2.91
N ARG A 147 -17.72 12.88 -2.81
CA ARG A 147 -17.35 14.28 -2.62
C ARG A 147 -17.39 14.61 -1.13
N SER A 148 -16.36 15.27 -0.63
CA SER A 148 -16.32 15.83 0.72
C SER A 148 -15.69 17.23 0.68
N PRO A 149 -15.77 18.01 1.77
CA PRO A 149 -15.09 19.30 1.86
C PRO A 149 -13.57 19.22 1.63
N GLN A 150 -12.97 18.06 1.88
CA GLN A 150 -11.53 17.81 1.69
C GLN A 150 -11.16 17.50 0.23
N GLY A 151 -12.14 17.18 -0.62
CA GLY A 151 -11.93 16.88 -2.04
C GLY A 151 -12.76 15.69 -2.54
N ILE A 152 -12.28 15.06 -3.62
CA ILE A 152 -12.94 13.93 -4.27
C ILE A 152 -12.16 12.65 -4.00
N ALA A 153 -12.84 11.65 -3.47
CA ALA A 153 -12.37 10.28 -3.46
C ALA A 153 -12.95 9.53 -4.68
N ARG A 154 -12.13 8.75 -5.37
CA ARG A 154 -12.52 7.96 -6.53
C ARG A 154 -11.84 6.61 -6.50
N PHE A 155 -12.63 5.55 -6.59
CA PHE A 155 -12.13 4.19 -6.54
C PHE A 155 -12.86 3.27 -7.50
N VAL A 156 -12.11 2.29 -7.99
CA VAL A 156 -12.62 1.08 -8.63
C VAL A 156 -12.33 -0.09 -7.72
N LYS A 157 -13.34 -0.90 -7.43
CA LYS A 157 -13.20 -2.12 -6.65
C LYS A 157 -12.93 -3.30 -7.56
N LEU A 158 -11.78 -3.91 -7.34
CA LEU A 158 -11.41 -5.19 -7.92
C LEU A 158 -11.95 -6.29 -7.00
N ASN A 159 -12.80 -7.17 -7.53
CA ASN A 159 -13.19 -8.41 -6.88
C ASN A 159 -12.28 -9.53 -7.39
N LEU A 160 -11.68 -10.27 -6.46
CA LEU A 160 -10.76 -11.38 -6.74
C LEU A 160 -10.86 -12.42 -5.64
N ALA A 161 -10.31 -13.61 -5.84
CA ALA A 161 -10.13 -14.58 -4.77
C ALA A 161 -8.85 -15.37 -5.01
N LEU A 162 -8.01 -15.44 -3.97
CA LEU A 162 -6.79 -16.22 -3.94
C LEU A 162 -6.96 -17.31 -2.88
N ARG A 163 -6.54 -18.53 -3.21
CA ARG A 163 -6.27 -19.57 -2.22
C ARG A 163 -4.87 -19.27 -1.69
N GLU A 164 -4.84 -18.65 -0.52
CA GLU A 164 -3.64 -18.20 0.19
C GLU A 164 -3.96 -18.12 1.70
N GLU A 165 -3.03 -18.53 2.56
CA GLU A 165 -3.22 -18.52 4.02
C GLU A 165 -2.70 -17.23 4.65
N SER A 166 -1.74 -16.57 4.00
CA SER A 166 -1.16 -15.31 4.44
C SER A 166 -1.82 -14.09 3.75
N PRO A 167 -1.56 -12.86 4.21
CA PRO A 167 -2.00 -11.68 3.49
C PRO A 167 -1.42 -11.62 2.07
N ALA A 168 -2.27 -11.25 1.11
CA ALA A 168 -1.89 -11.10 -0.30
C ALA A 168 -1.96 -9.63 -0.74
N PHE A 169 -1.18 -9.32 -1.76
CA PHE A 169 -1.02 -7.97 -2.31
C PHE A 169 -1.07 -8.00 -3.83
N LEU A 170 -1.49 -6.88 -4.41
CA LEU A 170 -1.44 -6.65 -5.85
C LEU A 170 -0.42 -5.56 -6.16
N VAL A 171 0.40 -5.77 -7.19
CA VAL A 171 1.05 -4.67 -7.90
C VAL A 171 0.24 -4.42 -9.15
N VAL A 172 -0.27 -3.20 -9.29
CA VAL A 172 -1.06 -2.81 -10.45
C VAL A 172 -0.28 -1.81 -11.29
N LYS A 173 -0.08 -2.14 -12.56
CA LYS A 173 0.37 -1.18 -13.58
C LYS A 173 -0.84 -0.70 -14.36
N LEU A 174 -1.21 0.56 -14.13
CA LEU A 174 -2.38 1.22 -14.70
C LEU A 174 -1.96 2.08 -15.90
N SER A 175 -2.41 1.73 -17.09
CA SER A 175 -2.15 2.47 -18.32
C SER A 175 -3.43 3.19 -18.79
N PRO A 176 -3.42 4.53 -18.89
CA PRO A 176 -4.50 5.26 -19.55
C PRO A 176 -4.65 4.81 -21.01
N ARG A 177 -5.87 4.77 -21.53
CA ARG A 177 -6.16 4.40 -22.94
C ARG A 177 -6.02 5.57 -23.92
N ARG A 178 -5.42 6.68 -23.47
CA ARG A 178 -5.10 7.86 -24.29
C ARG A 178 -3.59 8.01 -24.45
N LEU A 179 -3.18 8.53 -25.60
CA LEU A 179 -1.77 8.74 -25.93
C LEU A 179 -1.16 9.84 -25.05
N GLY A 180 0.16 9.77 -24.83
CA GLY A 180 0.93 10.83 -24.18
C GLY A 180 0.89 10.85 -22.64
N ILE A 181 0.17 9.93 -21.98
CA ILE A 181 0.14 9.86 -20.52
C ILE A 181 0.89 8.62 -20.01
N SER A 182 1.81 8.85 -19.08
CA SER A 182 2.62 7.80 -18.47
C SER A 182 1.76 6.84 -17.63
N PRO A 183 2.02 5.51 -17.70
CA PRO A 183 1.43 4.56 -16.78
C PRO A 183 1.79 4.84 -15.33
N GLN A 184 0.86 4.57 -14.43
CA GLN A 184 1.09 4.56 -12.98
C GLN A 184 1.34 3.13 -12.52
N GLN A 185 2.14 2.92 -11.48
CA GLN A 185 2.35 1.60 -10.90
C GLN A 185 2.45 1.68 -9.38
N TYR A 186 1.60 0.92 -8.68
CA TYR A 186 1.57 0.95 -7.23
C TYR A 186 1.01 -0.34 -6.61
N LEU A 187 1.25 -0.50 -5.31
CA LEU A 187 0.81 -1.62 -4.48
C LEU A 187 -0.63 -1.41 -3.98
N LEU A 188 -1.45 -2.47 -3.95
CA LEU A 188 -2.75 -2.51 -3.30
C LEU A 188 -2.84 -3.72 -2.35
N PRO A 189 -3.18 -3.54 -1.05
CA PRO A 189 -3.48 -4.67 -0.18
C PRO A 189 -4.79 -5.34 -0.58
N VAL A 190 -4.87 -6.66 -0.47
CA VAL A 190 -6.12 -7.42 -0.63
C VAL A 190 -6.80 -7.53 0.73
N GLN A 191 -8.07 -7.11 0.81
CA GLN A 191 -8.89 -7.18 2.00
C GLN A 191 -10.20 -7.87 1.67
N GLY A 192 -10.48 -9.02 2.31
CA GLY A 192 -11.75 -9.73 2.16
C GLY A 192 -12.15 -9.96 0.70
N ASN A 193 -11.25 -10.51 -0.13
CA ASN A 193 -11.47 -10.75 -1.57
C ASN A 193 -11.62 -9.50 -2.45
N THR A 194 -11.20 -8.33 -1.93
CA THR A 194 -11.32 -7.06 -2.64
C THR A 194 -10.01 -6.28 -2.60
N ALA A 195 -9.77 -5.46 -3.62
CA ALA A 195 -8.73 -4.44 -3.62
C ALA A 195 -9.28 -3.15 -4.22
N TYR A 196 -8.93 -2.01 -3.64
CA TYR A 196 -9.43 -0.70 -4.06
C TYR A 196 -8.36 0.04 -4.85
N LEU A 197 -8.63 0.25 -6.14
CA LEU A 197 -7.75 0.98 -7.05
C LEU A 197 -8.24 2.42 -7.15
N GLY A 198 -7.46 3.38 -6.67
CA GLY A 198 -7.82 4.79 -6.75
C GLY A 198 -7.21 5.62 -5.63
N HIS A 199 -7.97 6.62 -5.17
CA HIS A 199 -7.52 7.58 -4.18
C HIS A 199 -8.64 8.14 -3.32
N GLU A 200 -8.27 8.54 -2.12
CA GLU A 200 -9.05 9.45 -1.29
C GLU A 200 -8.76 10.91 -1.68
N ALA A 201 -9.47 11.85 -1.05
CA ALA A 201 -9.25 13.28 -1.24
C ALA A 201 -7.81 13.72 -0.90
N CYS A 202 -7.18 13.09 0.08
CA CYS A 202 -5.86 13.47 0.62
C CYS A 202 -4.68 12.68 0.04
N GLY A 203 -4.92 11.74 -0.87
CA GLY A 203 -3.88 10.88 -1.42
C GLY A 203 -4.37 9.48 -1.75
N GLY A 204 -3.53 8.66 -2.35
CA GLY A 204 -3.98 7.37 -2.89
C GLY A 204 -2.90 6.58 -3.60
N ALA A 205 -3.30 5.43 -4.12
CA ALA A 205 -2.45 4.58 -4.92
C ALA A 205 -2.39 5.07 -6.37
N PHE A 206 -3.55 5.46 -6.92
CA PHE A 206 -3.70 5.82 -8.33
C PHE A 206 -4.57 7.06 -8.49
N SER A 207 -4.16 7.98 -9.36
CA SER A 207 -5.00 9.09 -9.83
C SER A 207 -5.87 8.61 -10.98
N LEU A 208 -7.18 8.65 -10.76
CA LEU A 208 -8.20 8.29 -11.74
C LEU A 208 -8.92 9.54 -12.21
N GLU A 209 -8.88 9.78 -13.52
CA GLU A 209 -9.60 10.88 -14.17
C GLU A 209 -11.06 10.49 -14.41
N ASP A 210 -11.94 11.48 -14.33
CA ASP A 210 -13.38 11.32 -14.44
C ASP A 210 -13.79 10.67 -15.78
N GLY A 211 -14.51 9.54 -15.73
CA GLY A 211 -15.01 8.83 -16.91
C GLY A 211 -13.94 8.33 -17.89
N ARG A 212 -12.66 8.28 -17.49
CA ARG A 212 -11.58 7.87 -18.41
C ARG A 212 -11.35 6.37 -18.40
N SER A 213 -11.03 5.82 -19.56
CA SER A 213 -10.73 4.40 -19.72
C SER A 213 -9.27 4.07 -19.41
N TYR A 214 -9.06 2.95 -18.74
CA TYR A 214 -7.77 2.44 -18.33
C TYR A 214 -7.63 0.96 -18.63
N ARG A 215 -6.37 0.50 -18.69
CA ARG A 215 -5.97 -0.90 -18.70
C ARG A 215 -5.10 -1.18 -17.48
N ALA A 216 -5.55 -2.06 -16.59
CA ALA A 216 -4.78 -2.53 -15.45
C ALA A 216 -4.10 -3.87 -15.76
N ARG A 217 -2.78 -3.95 -15.61
CA ARG A 217 -2.04 -5.21 -15.50
C ARG A 217 -1.81 -5.50 -14.03
N ILE A 218 -2.12 -6.71 -13.59
CA ILE A 218 -2.18 -7.08 -12.18
C ILE A 218 -1.25 -8.26 -11.93
N GLU A 219 -0.30 -8.07 -11.03
CA GLU A 219 0.53 -9.12 -10.45
C GLU A 219 0.12 -9.28 -8.99
N ALA A 220 -0.02 -10.53 -8.52
CA ALA A 220 -0.35 -10.79 -7.11
C ALA A 220 0.77 -11.57 -6.44
N PHE A 221 1.00 -11.31 -5.16
CA PHE A 221 1.98 -12.02 -4.35
C PHE A 221 1.53 -12.13 -2.88
N ASP A 222 2.04 -13.13 -2.18
CA ASP A 222 1.77 -13.38 -0.75
C ASP A 222 2.74 -12.65 0.18
N ALA A 223 2.63 -12.89 1.49
CA ALA A 223 3.53 -12.33 2.49
C ALA A 223 4.99 -12.79 2.34
N ALA A 224 5.28 -13.95 1.75
CA ALA A 224 6.66 -14.41 1.47
C ALA A 224 7.21 -13.85 0.14
N GLY A 225 6.34 -13.26 -0.67
CA GLY A 225 6.60 -12.73 -2.00
C GLY A 225 6.68 -13.80 -3.08
N ASN A 226 5.97 -14.92 -2.92
CA ASN A 226 5.70 -15.85 -4.01
C ASN A 226 4.63 -15.25 -4.93
N LEU A 227 4.84 -15.33 -6.24
CA LEU A 227 3.96 -14.74 -7.23
C LEU A 227 2.85 -15.70 -7.62
N ALA A 228 1.62 -15.19 -7.72
CA ALA A 228 0.52 -15.92 -8.34
C ALA A 228 0.73 -16.02 -9.86
N PRO A 229 0.09 -17.00 -10.54
CA PRO A 229 0.09 -17.04 -12.00
C PRO A 229 -0.41 -15.73 -12.63
N SER A 230 0.18 -15.32 -13.76
CA SER A 230 -0.23 -14.10 -14.46
C SER A 230 -1.69 -14.14 -14.91
N THR A 231 -2.32 -12.97 -14.99
CA THR A 231 -3.71 -12.82 -15.47
C THR A 231 -3.75 -11.89 -16.69
N PRO A 232 -4.78 -12.02 -17.56
CA PRO A 232 -5.03 -11.04 -18.60
C PRO A 232 -5.25 -9.65 -18.01
N PRO A 233 -4.92 -8.57 -18.74
CA PRO A 233 -5.22 -7.21 -18.30
C PRO A 233 -6.73 -7.00 -18.13
N VAL A 234 -7.09 -6.12 -17.18
CA VAL A 234 -8.47 -5.70 -16.94
C VAL A 234 -8.66 -4.30 -17.52
N ASP A 235 -9.55 -4.17 -18.49
CA ASP A 235 -9.98 -2.87 -19.03
C ASP A 235 -11.20 -2.37 -18.25
N PHE A 236 -11.23 -1.07 -17.93
CA PHE A 236 -12.35 -0.46 -17.22
C PHE A 236 -12.42 1.04 -17.47
N GLU A 237 -13.58 1.63 -17.13
CA GLU A 237 -13.77 3.07 -17.06
C GLU A 237 -13.77 3.54 -15.61
N ALA A 238 -13.06 4.63 -15.34
CA ALA A 238 -13.05 5.24 -14.02
C ALA A 238 -14.42 5.87 -13.71
N PRO A 239 -14.87 5.84 -12.45
CA PRO A 239 -16.18 6.35 -12.07
C PRO A 239 -16.35 7.84 -12.41
N SER A 240 -17.47 8.17 -13.05
CA SER A 240 -17.86 9.55 -13.36
C SER A 240 -18.60 10.19 -12.19
N ALA A 241 -18.29 11.45 -11.91
CA ALA A 241 -18.97 12.23 -10.88
C ALA A 241 -20.35 12.77 -11.33
N GLN A 242 -20.76 12.48 -12.57
CA GLN A 242 -22.06 12.85 -13.15
C GLN A 242 -23.08 11.71 -13.18
N GLY A 243 -22.72 10.51 -12.69
CA GLY A 243 -23.52 9.29 -12.83
C GLY A 243 -23.11 8.48 -14.08
N PRO A 244 -23.62 7.24 -14.24
CA PRO A 244 -23.51 6.48 -15.49
C PRO A 244 -24.27 7.16 -16.64
#